data_AF-A0A386CA14-F1
#
_entry.id   AF-A0A386CA14-F1
#
_cell.length_a   1.000
_cell.length_b   1.000
_cell.length_c   1.000
_cell.angle_alpha   90.00
_cell.angle_beta   90.00
_cell.angle_gamma   90.00
#
_symmetry.space_group_name_H-M   'P 1'
#
loop_
_entity.id
_entity.type
_entity.pdbx_description
1 polymer ?
#
loop_
_entity_poly.entity_id
_entity_poly.type
_entity_poly.pdbx_seq_one_letter_code
_entity_poly.pdbx_strand_id
1 'polypeptide(L)'
;PVLAITGMQHSDLIGTLTQQDVALDKLFIDVAAYNERVMNGAHMESVADLAIRTALATRSVAHITIPVDVQVQEIKKGRSPRNPIHHTSNTPAYFDQVPARAELDHAADILNRGKRIAILTGQGALHATTNWKHWLRNWALRSLRRCSAKPRFPTTVRIRPEA
;
A
#
# COMPACT_ATOMS: atom_id res chain seq x y z
N PRO A 1 -2.56 -0.92 -6.27
CA PRO A 1 -3.65 -0.38 -5.42
C PRO A 1 -4.99 -0.73 -6.07
N VAL A 2 -5.98 -1.15 -5.29
CA VAL A 2 -7.31 -1.53 -5.80
C VAL A 2 -8.39 -0.96 -4.90
N LEU A 3 -9.45 -0.41 -5.50
CA LEU A 3 -10.70 -0.07 -4.82
C LEU A 3 -11.77 -1.07 -5.28
N ALA A 4 -12.32 -1.85 -4.35
CA ALA A 4 -13.42 -2.78 -4.58
C ALA A 4 -14.72 -2.15 -4.08
N ILE A 5 -15.74 -2.12 -4.93
CA ILE A 5 -17.07 -1.59 -4.58
C ILE A 5 -18.06 -2.74 -4.75
N THR A 6 -18.83 -2.99 -3.70
CA THR A 6 -19.87 -4.03 -3.68
C THR A 6 -21.23 -3.45 -3.34
N GLY A 7 -22.27 -4.00 -3.97
CA GLY A 7 -23.65 -3.75 -3.59
C GLY A 7 -24.06 -4.65 -2.42
N MET A 8 -24.96 -4.16 -1.59
CA MET A 8 -25.60 -4.93 -0.52
C MET A 8 -27.11 -4.73 -0.62
N GLN A 9 -27.88 -5.69 -0.10
CA GLN A 9 -29.34 -5.58 -0.03
C GLN A 9 -29.77 -4.33 0.76
N HIS A 10 -31.06 -3.99 0.66
CA HIS A 10 -31.64 -2.87 1.41
C HIS A 10 -31.27 -2.92 2.90
N SER A 11 -30.91 -1.76 3.46
CA SER A 11 -30.32 -1.66 4.79
C SER A 11 -31.24 -2.16 5.92
N ASP A 12 -32.55 -2.14 5.72
CA ASP A 12 -33.59 -2.63 6.63
C ASP A 12 -33.75 -4.16 6.61
N LEU A 13 -33.26 -4.83 5.56
CA LEU A 13 -33.29 -6.29 5.42
C LEU A 13 -32.02 -6.98 5.92
N ILE A 14 -31.02 -6.23 6.38
CA ILE A 14 -29.74 -6.79 6.82
C ILE A 14 -29.94 -7.69 8.05
N GLY A 15 -29.46 -8.93 7.98
CA GLY A 15 -29.54 -9.90 9.08
C GLY A 15 -30.92 -10.57 9.21
N THR A 16 -31.82 -10.36 8.26
CA THR A 16 -33.15 -11.01 8.22
C THR A 16 -33.13 -12.35 7.48
N LEU A 17 -31.96 -12.82 7.02
CA LEU A 17 -31.79 -14.06 6.25
C LEU A 17 -32.55 -14.05 4.92
N THR A 18 -32.70 -12.86 4.33
CA THR A 18 -33.28 -12.71 3.00
C THR A 18 -32.34 -13.24 1.91
N GLN A 19 -32.85 -13.38 0.69
CA GLN A 19 -32.04 -13.82 -0.44
C GLN A 19 -30.83 -12.88 -0.63
N GLN A 20 -29.63 -13.45 -0.74
CA GLN A 20 -28.35 -12.74 -0.87
C GLN A 20 -27.95 -11.88 0.35
N ASP A 21 -28.48 -12.17 1.54
CA ASP A 21 -28.04 -11.55 2.80
C ASP A 21 -26.65 -12.06 3.20
N VAL A 22 -25.61 -11.37 2.72
CA VAL A 22 -24.20 -11.66 3.00
C VAL A 22 -23.58 -10.46 3.72
N ALA A 23 -22.94 -10.72 4.86
CA ALA A 23 -22.17 -9.73 5.60
C ALA A 23 -20.81 -9.44 4.91
N LEU A 24 -20.85 -8.69 3.81
CA LEU A 24 -19.68 -8.34 2.99
C LEU A 24 -18.63 -7.55 3.79
N ASP A 25 -19.07 -6.73 4.74
CA ASP A 25 -18.23 -6.01 5.70
C ASP A 25 -17.41 -6.96 6.58
N LYS A 26 -17.88 -8.18 6.84
CA LYS A 26 -17.10 -9.19 7.56
C LYS A 26 -16.24 -10.02 6.61
N LEU A 27 -16.75 -10.30 5.41
CA LEU A 27 -16.07 -11.13 4.42
C LEU A 27 -14.69 -10.58 4.01
N PHE A 28 -14.55 -9.26 3.93
CA PHE A 28 -13.33 -8.62 3.44
C PHE A 28 -12.40 -8.09 4.53
N ILE A 29 -12.69 -8.34 5.82
CA ILE A 29 -11.92 -7.78 6.94
C ILE A 29 -10.44 -8.19 6.93
N ASP A 30 -10.14 -9.43 6.50
CA ASP A 30 -8.78 -9.98 6.52
C ASP A 30 -7.98 -9.65 5.25
N VAL A 31 -8.63 -9.19 4.17
CA VAL A 31 -8.01 -9.00 2.86
C VAL A 31 -7.84 -7.53 2.50
N ALA A 32 -8.76 -6.67 2.95
CA ALA A 32 -8.73 -5.26 2.64
C ALA A 32 -8.06 -4.46 3.77
N ALA A 33 -7.14 -3.57 3.41
CA ALA A 33 -6.52 -2.64 4.37
C ALA A 33 -7.50 -1.57 4.87
N TYR A 34 -8.61 -1.37 4.15
CA TYR A 34 -9.73 -0.53 4.54
C TYR A 34 -11.01 -1.21 4.08
N ASN A 35 -12.01 -1.32 4.94
CA ASN A 35 -13.23 -2.05 4.65
C ASN A 35 -14.40 -1.43 5.42
N GLU A 36 -15.29 -0.75 4.70
CA GLU A 36 -16.39 -0.02 5.34
C GLU A 36 -17.72 -0.14 4.59
N ARG A 37 -18.81 -0.14 5.36
CA ARG A 37 -20.18 -0.10 4.85
C ARG A 37 -20.72 1.32 4.87
N VAL A 38 -21.28 1.76 3.75
CA VAL A 38 -21.89 3.09 3.63
C VAL A 38 -23.26 3.08 4.30
N MET A 39 -23.42 3.89 5.34
CA MET A 39 -24.66 3.97 6.14
C MET A 39 -25.66 5.00 5.62
N ASN A 40 -25.23 6.00 4.83
CA ASN A 40 -26.09 7.01 4.21
C ASN A 40 -25.33 7.76 3.11
N GLY A 41 -26.05 8.53 2.27
CA GLY A 41 -25.44 9.32 1.19
C GLY A 41 -24.39 10.35 1.65
N ALA A 42 -24.54 10.95 2.84
CA ALA A 42 -23.57 11.91 3.38
C ALA A 42 -22.25 11.26 3.85
N HIS A 43 -22.27 9.96 4.17
CA HIS A 43 -21.12 9.16 4.56
C HIS A 43 -20.21 8.82 3.37
N MET A 44 -20.80 8.73 2.16
CA MET A 44 -20.13 8.24 0.97
C MET A 44 -18.85 9.02 0.62
N GLU A 45 -18.88 10.35 0.71
CA GLU A 45 -17.71 11.19 0.36
C GLU A 45 -16.50 10.86 1.25
N SER A 46 -16.70 10.84 2.57
CA SER A 46 -15.62 10.58 3.52
C SER A 46 -15.07 9.14 3.40
N VAL A 47 -15.96 8.17 3.20
CA VAL A 47 -15.57 6.76 3.02
C VAL A 47 -14.77 6.56 1.73
N ALA A 48 -15.23 7.15 0.62
CA ALA A 48 -14.55 7.05 -0.66
C ALA A 48 -13.17 7.71 -0.62
N ASP A 49 -13.06 8.91 -0.05
CA ASP A 49 -11.79 9.62 0.09
C ASP A 49 -10.79 8.80 0.93
N LEU A 50 -11.21 8.28 2.08
CA LEU A 50 -10.35 7.49 2.94
C LEU A 50 -9.97 6.14 2.31
N ALA A 51 -10.89 5.46 1.63
CA ALA A 51 -10.63 4.19 0.94
C ALA A 51 -9.57 4.37 -0.15
N ILE A 52 -9.72 5.39 -1.00
CA ILE A 52 -8.78 5.67 -2.10
C ILE A 52 -7.41 6.04 -1.53
N ARG A 53 -7.36 6.92 -0.53
CA ARG A 53 -6.09 7.29 0.13
C ARG A 53 -5.41 6.09 0.74
N THR A 54 -6.15 5.23 1.42
CA THR A 54 -5.60 4.03 2.05
C THR A 54 -5.05 3.06 1.00
N ALA A 55 -5.80 2.79 -0.07
CA ALA A 55 -5.36 1.92 -1.15
C ALA A 55 -4.07 2.43 -1.82
N LEU A 56 -3.99 3.74 -2.07
CA LEU A 56 -2.81 4.37 -2.68
C LEU A 56 -1.60 4.37 -1.73
N ALA A 57 -1.80 4.75 -0.46
CA ALA A 57 -0.72 4.86 0.52
C ALA A 57 -0.13 3.50 0.89
N THR A 58 -0.98 2.48 1.10
CA THR A 58 -0.55 1.14 1.54
C THR A 58 -0.26 0.20 0.37
N ARG A 59 -0.57 0.61 -0.86
CA ARG A 59 -0.55 -0.24 -2.07
C ARG A 59 -1.40 -1.51 -1.94
N SER A 60 -2.44 -1.47 -1.10
CA SER A 60 -3.32 -2.60 -0.80
C SER A 60 -4.69 -2.47 -1.49
N VAL A 61 -5.62 -3.36 -1.11
CA VAL A 61 -7.04 -3.34 -1.47
C VAL A 61 -7.79 -2.51 -0.43
N ALA A 62 -8.66 -1.61 -0.87
CA ALA A 62 -9.70 -0.99 -0.06
C ALA A 62 -11.08 -1.45 -0.57
N HIS A 63 -12.01 -1.68 0.34
CA HIS A 63 -13.34 -2.19 0.05
C HIS A 63 -14.43 -1.26 0.61
N ILE A 64 -15.45 -1.01 -0.21
CA ILE A 64 -16.63 -0.23 0.17
C ILE A 64 -17.87 -1.05 -0.19
N THR A 65 -18.78 -1.22 0.76
CA THR A 65 -20.09 -1.83 0.53
C THR A 65 -21.20 -0.80 0.62
N ILE A 66 -22.11 -0.80 -0.36
CA ILE A 66 -23.19 0.19 -0.46
C ILE A 66 -24.56 -0.52 -0.56
N PRO A 67 -25.45 -0.37 0.43
CA PRO A 67 -26.84 -0.83 0.37
C PRO A 67 -27.62 -0.20 -0.80
N VAL A 68 -28.51 -0.94 -1.43
CA VAL A 68 -29.30 -0.46 -2.61
C VAL A 68 -30.08 0.81 -2.30
N ASP A 69 -30.72 0.89 -1.14
CA ASP A 69 -31.50 2.05 -0.70
C ASP A 69 -30.64 3.31 -0.53
N VAL A 70 -29.39 3.14 -0.10
CA VAL A 70 -28.43 4.25 0.05
C VAL A 70 -27.94 4.74 -1.32
N GLN A 71 -27.85 3.87 -2.33
CA GLN A 71 -27.39 4.25 -3.69
C GLN A 71 -28.33 5.23 -4.38
N VAL A 72 -29.64 5.12 -4.12
CA VAL A 72 -30.68 5.99 -4.69
C VAL A 72 -31.11 7.10 -3.74
N GLN A 73 -30.52 7.18 -2.55
CA GLN A 73 -30.87 8.16 -1.53
C GLN A 73 -30.50 9.58 -1.99
N GLU A 74 -31.47 10.49 -2.00
CA GLU A 74 -31.18 11.91 -2.18
C GLU A 74 -30.32 12.45 -1.05
N ILE A 75 -29.21 13.11 -1.39
CA ILE A 75 -28.33 13.76 -0.43
C ILE A 75 -28.98 15.07 0.02
N LYS A 76 -29.86 14.99 1.02
CA LYS A 76 -30.39 16.18 1.69
C LYS A 76 -29.29 16.77 2.60
N LYS A 77 -29.18 18.10 2.64
CA LYS A 77 -28.22 18.85 3.48
C LYS A 77 -28.30 18.38 4.93
N GLY A 78 -27.43 17.47 5.32
CA GLY A 78 -27.49 16.84 6.64
C GLY A 78 -26.22 16.08 6.97
N ARG A 79 -25.05 16.70 6.75
CA ARG A 79 -23.84 16.22 7.43
C ARG A 79 -23.96 16.54 8.91
N SER A 80 -23.41 15.67 9.76
CA SER A 80 -23.31 15.99 11.18
C SER A 80 -22.42 17.22 11.38
N PRO A 81 -22.60 18.00 12.46
CA PRO A 81 -21.72 19.14 12.76
C PRO A 81 -20.24 18.77 12.86
N ARG A 82 -19.94 17.49 13.11
CA ARG A 82 -18.57 16.93 13.18
C ARG A 82 -18.00 16.50 11.83
N ASN A 83 -18.80 16.47 10.78
CA ASN A 83 -18.37 16.13 9.41
C ASN A 83 -18.52 17.36 8.49
N PRO A 84 -17.67 18.41 8.66
CA PRO A 84 -17.72 19.57 7.78
C PRO A 84 -17.36 19.15 6.34
N ILE A 85 -17.87 19.92 5.39
CA ILE A 85 -17.59 19.68 3.96
C ILE A 85 -16.10 19.90 3.70
N HIS A 86 -15.47 18.99 2.96
CA HIS A 86 -14.03 19.02 2.65
C HIS A 86 -13.12 19.04 3.88
N HIS A 87 -13.43 18.25 4.90
CA HIS A 87 -12.57 18.06 6.08
C HIS A 87 -11.18 17.47 5.73
N THR A 88 -11.01 16.90 4.53
CA THR A 88 -9.75 16.35 4.04
C THR A 88 -9.14 17.25 2.97
N SER A 89 -7.82 17.46 3.04
CA SER A 89 -7.09 18.28 2.07
C SER A 89 -7.00 17.59 0.71
N ASN A 90 -7.21 18.33 -0.37
CA ASN A 90 -7.00 17.83 -1.74
C ASN A 90 -5.51 17.58 -2.06
N THR A 91 -4.59 18.07 -1.23
CA THR A 91 -3.16 17.87 -1.45
C THR A 91 -2.73 16.48 -0.96
N PRO A 92 -2.19 15.61 -1.84
CA PRO A 92 -1.58 14.36 -1.41
C PRO A 92 -0.33 14.65 -0.57
N ALA A 93 -0.24 14.05 0.61
CA ALA A 93 0.98 14.06 1.40
C ALA A 93 1.90 12.94 0.90
N TYR A 94 3.05 13.32 0.36
CA TYR A 94 4.12 12.38 0.03
C TYR A 94 5.17 12.43 1.13
N PHE A 95 5.47 11.28 1.71
CA PHE A 95 6.60 11.14 2.62
C PHE A 95 7.76 10.52 1.85
N ASP A 96 8.88 11.22 1.81
CA ASP A 96 10.13 10.62 1.39
C ASP A 96 10.53 9.56 2.42
N GLN A 97 10.38 8.29 2.03
CA GLN A 97 10.73 7.12 2.84
C GLN A 97 12.26 6.91 2.78
N VAL A 98 13.02 7.88 3.28
CA VAL A 98 14.49 7.80 3.34
C VAL A 98 14.90 7.33 4.74
N PRO A 99 15.71 6.25 4.86
CA PRO A 99 16.22 5.80 6.15
C PRO A 99 17.03 6.87 6.86
N ALA A 100 17.08 6.82 8.19
CA ALA A 100 17.88 7.77 8.96
C ALA A 100 19.37 7.61 8.62
N ARG A 101 20.12 8.73 8.66
CA ARG A 101 21.55 8.72 8.27
C ARG A 101 22.36 7.71 9.08
N ALA A 102 22.11 7.60 10.39
CA ALA A 102 22.77 6.65 11.26
C ALA A 102 22.53 5.18 10.83
N GLU A 103 21.34 4.85 10.34
CA GLU A 103 21.03 3.50 9.83
C GLU A 103 21.78 3.20 8.53
N LEU A 104 21.90 4.20 7.65
CA LEU A 104 22.68 4.08 6.41
C LEU A 104 24.17 3.84 6.71
N ASP A 105 24.74 4.60 7.65
CA ASP A 105 26.15 4.46 8.04
C ASP A 105 26.39 3.09 8.70
N HIS A 106 25.47 2.64 9.57
CA HIS A 106 25.55 1.30 10.18
C HIS A 106 25.45 0.18 9.14
N ALA A 107 24.53 0.27 8.17
CA ALA A 107 24.41 -0.70 7.09
C ALA A 107 25.69 -0.75 6.22
N ALA A 108 26.29 0.41 5.92
CA ALA A 108 27.55 0.49 5.18
C ALA A 108 28.70 -0.21 5.94
N ASP A 109 28.76 -0.03 7.25
CA ASP A 109 29.75 -0.66 8.12
C ASP A 109 29.65 -2.19 8.12
N ILE A 110 28.43 -2.73 8.22
CA ILE A 110 28.19 -4.18 8.15
C ILE A 110 28.66 -4.72 6.79
N LEU A 111 28.32 -4.03 5.70
CA LEU A 111 28.73 -4.41 4.35
C LEU A 111 30.25 -4.37 4.18
N ASN A 112 30.92 -3.35 4.71
CA ASN A 112 32.38 -3.22 4.58
C ASN A 112 33.14 -4.31 5.36
N ARG A 113 32.62 -4.74 6.52
CA ARG A 113 33.22 -5.80 7.34
C ARG A 113 32.94 -7.21 6.80
N GLY A 114 31.86 -7.40 6.03
CA GLY A 114 31.43 -8.70 5.55
C GLY A 114 32.41 -9.34 4.55
N LYS A 115 32.76 -10.62 4.73
CA LYS A 115 33.68 -11.34 3.82
C LYS A 115 32.98 -12.09 2.68
N ARG A 116 31.75 -12.54 2.90
CA ARG A 116 30.91 -13.22 1.90
C ARG A 116 29.52 -12.62 1.95
N ILE A 117 29.25 -11.71 1.01
CA ILE A 117 28.03 -10.91 1.02
C ILE A 117 27.14 -11.40 -0.13
N ALA A 118 25.88 -11.63 0.20
CA ALA A 118 24.84 -11.87 -0.78
C ALA A 118 23.80 -10.78 -0.59
N ILE A 119 23.38 -10.17 -1.70
CA ILE A 119 22.31 -9.17 -1.68
C ILE A 119 21.09 -9.75 -2.37
N LEU A 120 19.99 -9.81 -1.62
CA LEU A 120 18.68 -10.18 -2.12
C LEU A 120 17.90 -8.90 -2.37
N THR A 121 17.65 -8.61 -3.65
CA THR A 121 16.82 -7.48 -4.07
C THR A 121 15.50 -8.00 -4.61
N GLY A 122 14.39 -7.50 -4.05
CA GLY A 122 13.03 -7.81 -4.51
C GLY A 122 12.46 -6.74 -5.44
N GLN A 123 11.14 -6.79 -5.66
CA GLN A 123 10.42 -5.84 -6.54
C GLN A 123 10.51 -4.37 -6.06
N GLY A 124 10.82 -4.13 -4.78
CA GLY A 124 11.04 -2.78 -4.26
C GLY A 124 12.18 -2.02 -4.94
N ALA A 125 13.12 -2.70 -5.60
CA ALA A 125 14.26 -2.09 -6.29
C ALA A 125 14.01 -1.78 -7.78
N LEU A 126 12.81 -2.09 -8.33
CA LEU A 126 12.52 -1.98 -9.76
C LEU A 126 12.90 -0.61 -10.35
N HIS A 127 12.46 0.48 -9.70
CA HIS A 127 12.69 1.85 -10.17
C HIS A 127 14.05 2.42 -9.72
N ALA A 128 14.82 1.67 -8.92
CA ALA A 128 16.16 2.05 -8.49
C ALA A 128 17.27 1.35 -9.28
N THR A 129 16.93 0.60 -10.34
CA THR A 129 17.86 -0.32 -11.03
C THR A 129 19.17 0.36 -11.49
N THR A 130 19.11 1.59 -12.03
CA THR A 130 20.29 2.31 -12.51
C THR A 130 21.21 2.72 -11.35
N ASN A 131 20.66 3.39 -10.33
CA ASN A 131 21.39 3.84 -9.15
C ASN A 131 21.95 2.64 -8.37
N TRP A 132 21.16 1.56 -8.27
CA TRP A 132 21.53 0.30 -7.65
C TRP A 132 22.75 -0.34 -8.31
N LYS A 133 22.72 -0.51 -9.63
CA LYS A 133 23.84 -1.09 -10.40
C LYS A 133 25.09 -0.23 -10.30
N HIS A 134 24.94 1.09 -10.34
CA HIS A 134 26.05 2.03 -10.21
C HIS A 134 26.71 1.92 -8.83
N TRP A 135 25.90 1.95 -7.77
CA TRP A 135 26.38 1.79 -6.39
C TRP A 135 27.10 0.45 -6.18
N LEU A 136 26.46 -0.66 -6.60
CA LEU A 136 27.04 -2.00 -6.51
C LEU A 136 28.41 -2.09 -7.19
N ARG A 137 28.54 -1.50 -8.38
CA ARG A 137 29.78 -1.53 -9.15
C ARG A 137 30.87 -0.74 -8.43
N ASN A 138 30.58 0.46 -7.95
CA ASN A 138 31.55 1.29 -7.24
C ASN A 138 31.97 0.66 -5.90
N TRP A 139 31.03 0.07 -5.16
CA TRP A 139 31.34 -0.61 -3.90
C TRP A 139 32.18 -1.87 -4.12
N ALA A 140 31.84 -2.69 -5.14
CA ALA A 140 32.61 -3.88 -5.47
C ALA A 140 34.03 -3.54 -5.95
N LEU A 141 34.18 -2.49 -6.77
CA LEU A 141 35.49 -1.98 -7.21
C LEU A 141 36.34 -1.48 -6.04
N ARG A 142 35.77 -0.71 -5.11
CA ARG A 142 36.48 -0.22 -3.91
C ARG A 142 36.88 -1.33 -2.94
N SER A 143 36.16 -2.45 -2.96
CA SER A 143 36.39 -3.55 -2.03
C SER A 143 37.19 -4.72 -2.63
N LEU A 144 37.72 -4.58 -3.87
CA LEU A 144 38.46 -5.62 -4.61
C LEU A 144 37.67 -6.95 -4.68
N ARG A 145 36.38 -6.87 -5.01
CA ARG A 145 35.47 -8.03 -5.05
C ARG A 145 34.83 -8.22 -6.41
N ARG A 146 34.70 -9.48 -6.82
CA ARG A 146 34.04 -9.85 -8.08
C ARG A 146 32.53 -10.02 -7.85
N CYS A 147 31.72 -9.21 -8.53
CA CYS A 147 30.26 -9.33 -8.56
C CYS A 147 29.82 -10.11 -9.81
N SER A 148 29.03 -11.17 -9.63
CA SER A 148 28.33 -11.85 -10.73
C SER A 148 26.83 -11.60 -10.59
N ALA A 149 26.26 -10.80 -11.50
CA ALA A 149 24.84 -10.52 -11.59
C ALA A 149 24.33 -10.85 -13.00
N LYS A 150 23.32 -11.71 -13.12
CA LYS A 150 22.64 -11.99 -14.41
C LYS A 150 21.49 -10.99 -14.66
N PRO A 151 21.14 -10.66 -15.92
CA PRO A 151 20.45 -9.41 -16.24
C PRO A 151 18.93 -9.34 -16.01
N ARG A 152 18.28 -10.37 -15.45
CA ARG A 152 16.82 -10.36 -15.22
C ARG A 152 16.49 -10.70 -13.75
N PHE A 153 15.72 -9.84 -13.10
CA PHE A 153 15.14 -10.12 -11.77
C PHE A 153 14.14 -11.29 -11.87
N PRO A 154 13.98 -12.14 -10.82
CA PRO A 154 14.58 -12.06 -9.49
C PRO A 154 15.89 -12.85 -9.44
N THR A 155 17.04 -12.18 -9.28
CA THR A 155 18.33 -12.88 -9.19
C THR A 155 19.05 -12.46 -7.92
N THR A 156 19.39 -13.42 -7.09
CA THR A 156 20.35 -13.26 -5.97
C THR A 156 21.71 -12.89 -6.52
N VAL A 157 22.25 -11.73 -6.13
CA VAL A 157 23.63 -11.35 -6.49
C VAL A 157 24.57 -11.94 -5.46
N ARG A 158 25.42 -12.89 -5.88
CA ARG A 158 26.48 -13.47 -5.02
C ARG A 158 27.80 -12.75 -5.29
N ILE A 159 28.46 -12.32 -4.22
CA ILE A 159 29.73 -11.61 -4.26
C ILE A 159 30.79 -12.53 -3.64
N ARG A 160 31.87 -12.80 -4.39
CA ARG A 160 32.97 -13.63 -3.90
C ARG A 160 34.21 -12.74 -3.65
N PRO A 161 35.02 -13.05 -2.61
CA PRO A 161 36.34 -12.46 -2.49
C PRO A 161 37.17 -12.83 -3.74
N GLU A 162 37.97 -11.89 -4.24
CA GLU A 162 39.05 -12.25 -5.16
C GLU A 162 40.07 -13.09 -4.39
N ALA A 163 40.58 -14.14 -5.04
CA ALA A 163 41.57 -15.05 -4.48
C ALA A 163 42.91 -14.34 -4.30
#